data_AF-A0A0S4IUA1-F1
#
_entry.id   AF-A0A0S4IUA1-F1
#
_cell.length_a   1.000
_cell.length_b   1.000
_cell.length_c   1.000
_cell.angle_alpha   90.00
_cell.angle_beta   90.00
_cell.angle_gamma   90.00
#
_symmetry.space_group_name_H-M   'P 1'
#
loop_
_entity.id
_entity.type
_entity.pdbx_description
1 polymer ?
#
loop_
_entity_poly.entity_id
_entity_poly.type
_entity_poly.pdbx_seq_one_letter_code
_entity_poly.pdbx_strand_id
1 'polypeptide(L)'
;MVFSRTTRSLWHSKVKLDSAVTKHILRLQHKTKVAMLNAIPSHLKNCLKFNFLTRTTQDEAGNTINYPIFVHSKVMIVDKVVCVIGSANINDRSILAYRDTEMAAVIHSREVASKLEEDLRRQHAAFLKEFLTDLTFDLSGGERSTSISGLDLYVALFG
;
A
#
# COMPACT_ATOMS: atom_id res chain seq x y z
N MET A 1 12.99 1.33 19.68
CA MET A 1 12.74 0.11 20.47
C MET A 1 13.51 -1.03 19.80
N VAL A 2 14.60 -1.49 20.42
CA VAL A 2 15.48 -2.53 19.87
C VAL A 2 14.87 -3.88 20.24
N PHE A 3 14.47 -4.70 19.26
CA PHE A 3 14.04 -6.09 19.52
C PHE A 3 15.18 -7.07 19.23
N SER A 4 15.45 -7.93 20.22
CA SER A 4 16.58 -8.85 20.31
C SER A 4 16.42 -10.09 19.41
N ARG A 5 17.56 -10.72 19.12
CA ARG A 5 17.81 -11.75 18.09
C ARG A 5 17.19 -13.15 18.32
N THR A 6 16.15 -13.33 19.14
CA THR A 6 15.77 -14.68 19.64
C THR A 6 14.44 -15.27 19.13
N THR A 7 13.89 -14.80 18.01
CA THR A 7 12.63 -15.35 17.46
C THR A 7 12.73 -15.79 16.01
N ARG A 8 13.77 -16.56 15.66
CA ARG A 8 14.03 -17.00 14.28
C ARG A 8 13.28 -18.29 13.87
N SER A 9 12.65 -19.04 14.78
CA SER A 9 12.09 -20.38 14.47
C SER A 9 10.56 -20.48 14.38
N LEU A 10 9.79 -19.40 14.58
CA LEU A 10 8.31 -19.44 14.54
C LEU A 10 7.69 -18.83 13.27
N TRP A 11 8.50 -18.31 12.34
CA TRP A 11 8.04 -17.54 11.17
C TRP A 11 7.82 -18.36 9.89
N HIS A 12 7.74 -19.70 9.98
CA HIS A 12 7.32 -20.55 8.86
C HIS A 12 5.80 -20.62 8.66
N SER A 13 5.02 -19.92 9.50
CA SER A 13 3.59 -19.75 9.24
C SER A 13 3.38 -18.63 8.22
N LYS A 14 3.01 -19.02 6.99
CA LYS A 14 2.31 -18.16 6.02
C LYS A 14 1.48 -17.13 6.79
N VAL A 15 1.69 -15.84 6.57
CA VAL A 15 0.82 -14.79 7.13
C VAL A 15 -0.59 -15.07 6.60
N LYS A 16 -1.37 -15.78 7.40
CA LYS A 16 -2.73 -16.16 7.12
C LYS A 16 -3.56 -14.89 7.28
N LEU A 17 -3.75 -14.16 6.19
CA LEU A 17 -4.79 -13.12 6.05
C LEU A 17 -6.18 -13.81 6.06
N ASP A 18 -6.48 -14.54 7.13
CA ASP A 18 -7.59 -15.50 7.17
C ASP A 18 -8.85 -14.94 7.83
N SER A 19 -8.79 -13.70 8.31
CA SER A 19 -9.98 -13.04 8.84
C SER A 19 -10.92 -12.64 7.70
N ALA A 20 -12.22 -12.94 7.85
CA ALA A 20 -13.25 -12.51 6.91
C ALA A 20 -13.24 -10.99 6.69
N VAL A 21 -12.90 -10.23 7.74
CA VAL A 21 -12.75 -8.77 7.72
C VAL A 21 -11.63 -8.34 6.78
N THR A 22 -10.46 -8.96 6.88
CA THR A 22 -9.31 -8.66 6.02
C THR A 22 -9.63 -8.94 4.55
N LYS A 23 -10.23 -10.09 4.25
CA LYS A 23 -10.65 -10.45 2.88
C LYS A 23 -11.67 -9.43 2.35
N HIS A 24 -12.59 -8.97 3.19
CA HIS A 24 -13.57 -7.97 2.83
C HIS A 24 -12.92 -6.61 2.51
N ILE A 25 -12.01 -6.12 3.36
CA ILE A 25 -11.28 -4.86 3.13
C ILE A 25 -10.49 -4.92 1.82
N LEU A 26 -9.74 -6.00 1.58
CA LEU A 26 -8.98 -6.18 0.35
C LEU A 26 -9.89 -6.20 -0.90
N ARG A 27 -11.07 -6.83 -0.79
CA ARG A 27 -12.06 -6.83 -1.88
C ARG A 27 -12.60 -5.43 -2.17
N LEU A 28 -12.90 -4.62 -1.13
CA LEU A 28 -13.33 -3.24 -1.31
C LEU A 28 -12.23 -2.41 -1.98
N GLN A 29 -10.98 -2.53 -1.52
CA GLN A 29 -9.85 -1.85 -2.15
C GLN A 29 -9.68 -2.22 -3.62
N HIS A 30 -9.76 -3.50 -3.95
CA HIS A 30 -9.71 -3.97 -5.35
C HIS A 30 -10.81 -3.34 -6.20
N LYS A 31 -12.07 -3.38 -5.72
CA LYS A 31 -13.20 -2.76 -6.42
C LYS A 31 -13.00 -1.26 -6.66
N THR A 32 -12.53 -0.53 -5.65
CA THR A 32 -12.25 0.90 -5.76
C THR A 32 -11.17 1.19 -6.80
N LYS A 33 -10.05 0.45 -6.79
CA LYS A 33 -8.98 0.62 -7.79
C LYS A 33 -9.48 0.39 -9.21
N VAL A 34 -10.22 -0.70 -9.43
CA VAL A 34 -10.79 -1.03 -10.75
C VAL A 34 -11.77 0.04 -11.21
N ALA A 35 -12.66 0.50 -10.32
CA ALA A 35 -13.58 1.59 -10.64
C ALA A 35 -12.86 2.88 -11.02
N MET A 36 -11.80 3.25 -10.29
CA MET A 36 -10.99 4.44 -10.62
C MET A 36 -10.28 4.30 -11.98
N LEU A 37 -9.67 3.14 -12.26
CA LEU A 37 -8.99 2.90 -13.54
C LEU A 37 -9.95 2.89 -14.74
N ASN A 38 -11.17 2.40 -14.55
CA ASN A 38 -12.21 2.43 -15.58
C ASN A 38 -12.82 3.82 -15.79
N ALA A 39 -12.84 4.66 -14.76
CA ALA A 39 -13.36 6.02 -14.85
C ALA A 39 -12.39 6.99 -15.53
N ILE A 40 -11.09 6.68 -15.54
CA ILE A 40 -10.07 7.56 -16.13
C ILE A 40 -10.07 7.43 -17.67
N PRO A 41 -10.11 8.56 -18.40
CA PRO A 41 -9.99 8.57 -19.85
C PRO A 41 -8.71 7.88 -20.34
N SER A 42 -8.77 7.24 -21.51
CA SER A 42 -7.65 6.48 -22.09
C SER A 42 -6.32 7.27 -22.15
N HIS A 43 -6.37 8.56 -22.48
CA HIS A 43 -5.20 9.43 -22.56
C HIS A 43 -4.59 9.81 -21.20
N LEU A 44 -5.29 9.57 -20.09
CA LEU A 44 -4.84 9.87 -18.72
C LEU A 44 -4.53 8.61 -17.91
N LYS A 45 -4.58 7.41 -18.52
CA LYS A 45 -4.32 6.15 -17.80
C LYS A 45 -2.97 6.13 -17.09
N ASN A 46 -1.96 6.81 -17.64
CA ASN A 46 -0.62 6.89 -17.05
C ASN A 46 -0.56 7.80 -15.80
N CYS A 47 -1.59 8.62 -15.56
CA CYS A 47 -1.67 9.54 -14.43
C CYS A 47 -2.20 8.88 -13.14
N LEU A 48 -2.69 7.64 -13.21
CA LEU A 48 -3.11 6.89 -12.03
C LEU A 48 -2.36 5.55 -11.97
N LYS A 49 -1.54 5.39 -10.93
CA LYS A 49 -0.86 4.15 -10.64
C LYS A 49 -1.09 3.76 -9.20
N PHE A 50 -1.34 2.48 -8.98
CA PHE A 50 -1.38 1.90 -7.64
C PHE A 50 -0.10 1.10 -7.44
N ASN A 51 0.57 1.34 -6.32
CA ASN A 51 1.80 0.64 -5.97
C ASN A 51 1.70 0.06 -4.56
N PHE A 52 2.52 -0.95 -4.31
CA PHE A 52 2.70 -1.56 -3.00
C PHE A 52 4.18 -1.82 -2.73
N LEU A 53 4.51 -2.05 -1.46
CA LEU A 53 5.89 -2.29 -1.04
C LEU A 53 6.08 -3.77 -0.68
N THR A 54 7.13 -4.38 -1.22
CA THR A 54 7.50 -5.76 -0.90
C THR A 54 9.00 -5.89 -0.72
N ARG A 55 9.40 -6.74 0.21
CA ARG A 55 10.76 -7.21 0.35
C ARG A 55 10.89 -8.56 -0.34
N THR A 56 11.71 -8.62 -1.36
CA THR A 56 11.99 -9.85 -2.10
C THR A 56 13.23 -10.54 -1.53
N THR A 57 13.13 -11.84 -1.27
CA THR A 57 14.26 -12.71 -0.89
C THR A 57 14.22 -13.99 -1.70
N GLN A 58 15.27 -14.81 -1.60
CA GLN A 58 15.29 -16.17 -2.14
C GLN A 58 15.26 -17.18 -1.00
N ASP A 59 14.58 -18.31 -1.20
CA ASP A 59 14.67 -19.46 -0.30
C ASP A 59 15.89 -20.33 -0.60
N GLU A 60 16.08 -21.38 0.20
CA GLU A 60 17.18 -22.35 0.04
C GLU A 60 17.11 -23.11 -1.29
N ALA A 61 15.95 -23.14 -1.95
CA ALA A 61 15.74 -23.75 -3.26
C ALA A 61 15.87 -22.74 -4.43
N GLY A 62 16.22 -21.48 -4.14
CA GLY A 62 16.36 -20.41 -5.14
C GLY A 62 15.05 -19.79 -5.62
N ASN A 63 13.90 -20.14 -5.03
CA ASN A 63 12.62 -19.53 -5.37
C ASN A 63 12.53 -18.12 -4.80
N THR A 64 11.93 -17.23 -5.58
CA THR A 64 11.68 -15.85 -5.15
C THR A 64 10.48 -15.78 -4.21
N ILE A 65 10.71 -15.30 -2.98
CA ILE A 65 9.67 -15.05 -1.98
C ILE A 65 9.49 -13.55 -1.81
N ASN A 66 8.24 -13.09 -1.81
CA ASN A 66 7.87 -11.70 -1.58
C ASN A 66 7.19 -11.54 -0.22
N TYR A 67 7.75 -10.68 0.63
CA TYR A 67 7.18 -10.32 1.92
C TYR A 67 6.60 -8.91 1.85
N PRO A 68 5.29 -8.72 2.09
CA PRO A 68 4.69 -7.40 2.07
C PRO A 68 5.31 -6.50 3.15
N ILE A 69 5.60 -5.25 2.79
CA ILE A 69 5.97 -4.21 3.75
C ILE A 69 4.69 -3.46 4.10
N PHE A 70 4.35 -3.48 5.40
CA PHE A 70 3.12 -2.85 5.87
C PHE A 70 3.22 -1.33 5.84
N VAL A 71 2.43 -0.70 4.95
CA VAL A 71 2.31 0.76 4.87
C VAL A 71 1.25 1.22 5.87
N HIS A 72 1.70 1.86 6.94
CA HIS A 72 0.81 2.47 7.94
C HIS A 72 0.72 4.00 7.82
N SER A 73 1.35 4.59 6.81
CA SER A 73 1.40 6.03 6.58
C SER A 73 0.03 6.58 6.15
N LYS A 74 -0.32 7.76 6.65
CA LYS A 74 -1.46 8.57 6.18
C LYS A 74 -0.91 9.93 5.78
N VAL A 75 -0.38 9.96 4.57
CA VAL A 75 0.36 11.10 4.03
C VAL A 75 -0.16 11.38 2.63
N MET A 76 -0.37 12.66 2.31
CA MET A 76 -0.68 13.13 0.97
C MET A 76 0.26 14.27 0.62
N ILE A 77 0.76 14.30 -0.62
CA ILE A 77 1.60 15.37 -1.14
C ILE A 77 0.94 15.84 -2.43
N VAL A 78 0.84 17.16 -2.61
CA VAL A 78 0.23 17.78 -3.78
C VAL A 78 1.18 18.83 -4.33
N ASP A 79 1.50 18.69 -5.63
CA ASP A 79 2.32 19.62 -6.43
C ASP A 79 3.67 20.01 -5.83
N LYS A 80 4.23 19.19 -4.93
CA LYS A 80 5.44 19.52 -4.14
C LYS A 80 5.30 20.80 -3.31
N VAL A 81 4.08 21.25 -3.03
CA VAL A 81 3.79 22.53 -2.37
C VAL A 81 3.08 22.31 -1.05
N VAL A 82 2.15 21.35 -1.01
CA VAL A 82 1.35 21.05 0.17
C VAL A 82 1.58 19.59 0.54
N CYS A 83 1.74 19.32 1.83
CA CYS A 83 1.61 17.96 2.34
C CYS A 83 0.66 17.91 3.54
N VAL A 84 -0.04 16.79 3.65
CA VAL A 84 -0.91 16.45 4.78
C VAL A 84 -0.32 15.22 5.45
N ILE A 85 -0.15 15.27 6.76
CA ILE A 85 0.32 14.15 7.58
C ILE A 85 -0.64 14.00 8.76
N GLY A 86 -1.15 12.79 9.00
CA GLY A 86 -2.09 12.58 10.09
C GLY A 86 -2.35 11.12 10.43
N SER A 87 -3.48 10.87 11.08
CA SER A 87 -3.96 9.54 11.46
C SER A 87 -5.05 9.00 10.53
N ALA A 88 -5.77 9.88 9.81
CA ALA A 88 -6.94 9.53 9.01
C ALA A 88 -6.62 8.64 7.79
N ASN A 89 -7.17 7.43 7.77
CA ASN A 89 -7.13 6.57 6.61
C ASN A 89 -8.07 7.08 5.49
N ILE A 90 -7.82 6.71 4.23
CA ILE A 90 -8.77 6.96 3.14
C ILE A 90 -9.87 5.88 3.18
N ASN A 91 -10.83 6.06 4.10
CA ASN A 91 -12.05 5.27 4.20
C ASN A 91 -13.12 6.02 4.98
N ASP A 92 -14.35 5.52 4.94
CA ASP A 92 -15.49 6.14 5.62
C ASP A 92 -15.33 6.23 7.13
N ARG A 93 -14.54 5.34 7.76
CA ARG A 93 -14.33 5.36 9.23
C ARG A 93 -13.56 6.61 9.67
N SER A 94 -12.56 7.00 8.91
CA SER A 94 -11.72 8.16 9.23
C SER A 94 -12.19 9.47 8.57
N ILE A 95 -12.82 9.41 7.38
CA ILE A 95 -13.22 10.61 6.63
C ILE A 95 -14.59 11.15 7.09
N LEU A 96 -15.49 10.28 7.55
CA LEU A 96 -16.78 10.74 8.08
C LEU A 96 -16.60 11.26 9.50
N ALA A 97 -16.89 12.56 9.68
CA ALA A 97 -16.63 13.30 10.92
C ALA A 97 -17.31 12.77 12.20
N TYR A 98 -18.28 11.86 12.07
CA TYR A 98 -19.06 11.32 13.18
C TYR A 98 -18.64 9.90 13.61
N ARG A 99 -17.52 9.38 13.08
CA ARG A 99 -17.02 8.05 13.43
C ARG A 99 -15.78 8.14 14.32
N ASP A 100 -14.58 8.04 13.75
CA ASP A 100 -13.34 8.09 14.54
C ASP A 100 -12.87 9.53 14.75
N THR A 101 -12.23 9.78 15.89
CA THR A 101 -11.51 11.05 16.12
C THR A 101 -10.14 10.96 15.46
N GLU A 102 -9.91 11.79 14.45
CA GLU A 102 -8.67 11.85 13.69
C GLU A 102 -7.98 13.21 13.86
N MET A 103 -6.66 13.25 13.66
CA MET A 103 -5.88 14.48 13.66
C MET A 103 -4.95 14.51 12.45
N ALA A 104 -4.81 15.68 11.83
CA ALA A 104 -3.89 15.89 10.72
C ALA A 104 -3.31 17.30 10.74
N ALA A 105 -2.05 17.42 10.32
CA ALA A 105 -1.39 18.68 10.04
C ALA A 105 -1.39 18.92 8.53
N VAL A 106 -1.80 20.12 8.11
CA VAL A 106 -1.70 20.58 6.71
C VAL A 106 -0.54 21.58 6.63
N ILE A 107 0.47 21.24 5.84
CA ILE A 107 1.71 21.99 5.74
C ILE A 107 1.81 22.60 4.34
N HIS A 108 1.76 23.93 4.27
CA HIS A 108 1.96 24.69 3.04
C HIS A 108 3.41 25.18 2.97
N SER A 109 4.31 24.32 2.47
CA SER A 109 5.72 24.66 2.28
C SER A 109 6.30 23.80 1.17
N ARG A 110 6.79 24.46 0.12
CA ARG A 110 7.44 23.78 -1.01
C ARG A 110 8.68 23.00 -0.56
N GLU A 111 9.46 23.56 0.36
CA GLU A 111 10.65 22.91 0.91
C GLU A 111 10.28 21.60 1.60
N VAL A 112 9.32 21.65 2.52
CA VAL A 112 8.90 20.47 3.31
C VAL A 112 8.25 19.42 2.41
N ALA A 113 7.31 19.83 1.54
CA ALA A 113 6.59 18.90 0.67
C ALA A 113 7.52 18.24 -0.37
N SER A 114 8.40 19.01 -1.01
CA SER A 114 9.39 18.47 -1.96
C SER A 114 10.34 17.50 -1.28
N LYS A 115 10.84 17.85 -0.09
CA LYS A 115 11.80 17.01 0.63
C LYS A 115 11.17 15.70 1.08
N LEU A 116 9.95 15.76 1.61
CA LEU A 116 9.18 14.58 1.99
C LEU A 116 8.95 13.65 0.79
N GLU A 117 8.59 14.20 -0.37
CA GLU A 117 8.41 13.43 -1.60
C GLU A 117 9.71 12.70 -2.00
N GLU A 118 10.83 13.43 -2.05
CA GLU A 118 12.12 12.89 -2.42
C GLU A 118 12.56 11.76 -1.47
N ASP A 119 12.43 11.97 -0.16
CA ASP A 119 12.85 11.00 0.84
C ASP A 119 11.97 9.73 0.80
N LEU A 120 10.66 9.86 0.63
CA LEU A 120 9.76 8.71 0.45
C LEU A 120 10.09 7.95 -0.83
N ARG A 121 10.29 8.66 -1.95
CA ARG A 121 10.67 8.04 -3.22
C ARG A 121 11.98 7.26 -3.10
N ARG A 122 13.00 7.86 -2.47
CA ARG A 122 14.31 7.23 -2.25
C ARG A 122 14.21 5.99 -1.35
N GLN A 123 13.46 6.07 -0.25
CA GLN A 123 13.29 4.94 0.68
C GLN A 123 12.49 3.79 0.07
N HIS A 124 11.51 4.09 -0.79
CA HIS A 124 10.62 3.09 -1.36
C HIS A 124 11.13 2.48 -2.67
N ALA A 125 12.06 3.13 -3.37
CA ALA A 125 12.51 2.74 -4.71
C ALA A 125 12.90 1.25 -4.83
N ALA A 126 13.58 0.69 -3.83
CA ALA A 126 14.02 -0.71 -3.84
C ALA A 126 12.90 -1.73 -3.59
N PHE A 127 11.74 -1.29 -3.09
CA PHE A 127 10.66 -2.16 -2.63
C PHE A 127 9.36 -1.98 -3.42
N LEU A 128 9.31 -0.94 -4.27
CA LEU A 128 8.11 -0.57 -5.00
C LEU A 128 7.76 -1.61 -6.08
N LYS A 129 6.50 -2.04 -6.10
CA LYS A 129 5.91 -2.85 -7.15
C LYS A 129 4.58 -2.24 -7.58
N GLU A 130 4.33 -2.28 -8.88
CA GLU A 130 3.09 -1.78 -9.47
C GLU A 130 1.98 -2.82 -9.36
N PHE A 131 0.77 -2.37 -9.03
CA PHE A 131 -0.43 -3.18 -9.08
C PHE A 131 -0.92 -3.24 -10.53
N LEU A 132 -0.85 -4.42 -11.13
CA LEU A 132 -1.35 -4.66 -12.47
C LEU A 132 -2.79 -5.19 -12.40
N THR A 133 -3.70 -4.58 -13.15
CA THR A 133 -5.12 -4.95 -13.21
C THR A 133 -5.38 -6.36 -13.76
N ASP A 134 -4.44 -6.90 -14.53
CA ASP A 134 -4.58 -8.20 -15.21
C ASP A 134 -4.38 -9.40 -14.26
N LEU A 135 -3.92 -9.16 -13.03
CA LEU A 135 -3.96 -10.15 -11.97
C LEU A 135 -5.39 -10.26 -11.45
N THR A 136 -6.21 -11.02 -12.18
CA THR A 136 -7.41 -11.62 -11.63
C THR A 136 -7.02 -12.30 -10.32
N PHE A 137 -7.54 -11.77 -9.22
CA PHE A 137 -7.48 -12.43 -7.93
C PHE A 137 -8.35 -13.68 -8.07
N ASP A 138 -7.75 -14.79 -8.48
CA ASP A 138 -8.46 -16.06 -8.62
C ASP A 138 -8.82 -16.56 -7.22
N LEU A 139 -10.03 -16.20 -6.77
CA LEU A 139 -10.63 -16.72 -5.55
C LEU A 139 -11.14 -18.16 -5.74
N SER A 140 -10.97 -18.77 -6.92
CA SER A 140 -11.40 -20.14 -7.21
C SER A 140 -10.30 -21.18 -6.96
N GLY A 141 -9.73 -21.20 -5.76
CA GLY A 141 -9.12 -22.41 -5.17
C GLY A 141 -8.08 -23.20 -5.98
N GLY A 142 -7.48 -22.62 -7.02
CA GLY A 142 -6.51 -23.27 -7.89
C GLY A 142 -5.08 -22.98 -7.47
N GLU A 143 -4.30 -24.02 -7.20
CA GLU A 143 -2.89 -23.94 -6.83
C GLU A 143 -2.01 -23.36 -7.96
N ARG A 144 -1.95 -22.03 -8.06
CA ARG A 144 -0.75 -21.32 -8.54
C ARG A 144 -0.40 -20.26 -7.52
N SER A 145 0.43 -20.66 -6.56
CA SER A 145 0.85 -19.85 -5.43
C SER A 145 1.83 -18.75 -5.84
N THR A 146 1.30 -17.62 -6.29
CA THR A 146 1.93 -16.32 -6.01
C THR A 146 1.00 -15.59 -5.04
N SER A 147 1.20 -15.89 -3.76
CA SER A 147 0.46 -15.24 -2.67
C SER A 147 0.87 -13.76 -2.61
N ILE A 148 0.18 -12.90 -3.34
CA ILE A 148 0.27 -11.46 -3.14
C ILE A 148 -0.63 -11.15 -1.94
N SER A 149 -0.06 -11.35 -0.75
CA SER A 149 -0.58 -10.89 0.53
C SER A 149 -0.26 -9.40 0.74
N GLY A 150 -0.60 -8.54 -0.22
CA GLY A 150 -0.32 -7.11 -0.16
C GLY A 150 -1.45 -6.33 0.50
N LEU A 151 -1.20 -5.81 1.71
CA LEU A 151 -1.99 -4.71 2.26
C LEU A 151 -1.68 -3.46 1.42
N ASP A 152 -2.47 -3.27 0.37
CA ASP A 152 -2.32 -2.16 -0.55
C ASP A 152 -3.14 -0.97 -0.09
N LEU A 153 -2.49 0.10 0.37
CA LEU A 153 -2.87 1.43 -0.10
C LEU A 153 -1.71 2.41 0.07
N TYR A 154 -1.00 2.68 -1.03
CA TYR A 154 -0.26 3.92 -1.19
C TYR A 154 -1.08 4.80 -2.14
N VAL A 155 -1.70 5.86 -1.63
CA VAL A 155 -2.04 7.03 -2.44
C VAL A 155 -0.95 8.04 -2.15
N ALA A 156 0.16 7.96 -2.90
CA ALA A 156 0.90 9.18 -3.19
C ALA A 156 0.56 9.52 -4.63
N LEU A 157 -0.26 10.55 -4.79
CA LEU A 157 -0.36 11.29 -6.03
C LEU A 157 1.02 11.90 -6.27
N PHE A 158 1.86 11.24 -7.05
CA PHE A 158 3.00 11.89 -7.67
C PHE A 158 2.51 12.42 -9.01
N GLY A 159 2.42 13.75 -9.12
CA GLY A 159 2.25 14.45 -10.40
C GLY A 159 3.48 14.35 -11.27
#